data_AF-A0A3D4ABL3-F1
#
_entry.id   AF-A0A3D4ABL3-F1
#
_cell.length_a   1.000
_cell.length_b   1.000
_cell.length_c   1.000
_cell.angle_alpha   90.00
_cell.angle_beta   90.00
_cell.angle_gamma   90.00
#
_symmetry.space_group_name_H-M   'P 1'
#
loop_
_entity.id
_entity.type
_entity.pdbx_description
1 polymer ?
#
loop_
_entity_poly.entity_id
_entity_poly.type
_entity_poly.pdbx_seq_one_letter_code
_entity_poly.pdbx_strand_id
1 'polypeptide(L)'
;MKDDLEKFHARNMAGDPQYAVARQLLELGEAVAQLRAHAKLTRGELGKRLGVKARDIAIVEEQTPRAPAGLLETTLSLLLQMTSQRTATGPATAIPIRTIRHFRPALVPA
;
A
#
# COMPACT_ATOMS: atom_id res chain seq x y z
N MET A 1 -12.77 -8.80 23.40
CA MET A 1 -11.82 -9.31 22.39
C MET A 1 -11.54 -8.31 21.26
N LYS A 2 -12.54 -7.78 20.53
CA LYS A 2 -12.30 -6.73 19.51
C LYS A 2 -11.78 -5.43 20.13
N ASP A 3 -12.36 -5.02 21.26
CA ASP A 3 -11.93 -3.84 22.03
C ASP A 3 -10.52 -3.97 22.64
N ASP A 4 -10.12 -5.18 23.02
CA ASP A 4 -8.78 -5.44 23.59
C ASP A 4 -7.70 -5.32 22.52
N LEU A 5 -8.01 -5.78 21.31
CA LEU A 5 -7.12 -5.68 20.16
C LEU A 5 -7.00 -4.22 19.69
N GLU A 6 -8.10 -3.47 19.62
CA GLU A 6 -8.08 -2.05 19.25
C GLU A 6 -7.32 -1.20 20.29
N LYS A 7 -7.51 -1.46 21.58
CA LYS A 7 -6.74 -0.81 22.65
C LYS A 7 -5.25 -1.16 22.60
N PHE A 8 -4.93 -2.42 22.27
CA PHE A 8 -3.54 -2.84 22.04
C PHE A 8 -2.93 -2.09 20.86
N HIS A 9 -3.64 -1.97 19.73
CA HIS A 9 -3.18 -1.22 18.57
C HIS A 9 -2.97 0.26 18.91
N ALA A 10 -3.93 0.90 19.58
CA ALA A 10 -3.83 2.32 19.96
C ALA A 10 -2.64 2.59 20.90
N ARG A 11 -2.40 1.70 21.86
CA ARG A 11 -1.29 1.82 22.81
C ARG A 11 0.08 1.62 22.14
N ASN A 12 0.20 0.64 21.26
CA ASN A 12 1.46 0.39 20.56
C ASN A 12 1.72 1.41 19.44
N MET A 13 0.68 1.92 18.78
CA MET A 13 0.80 3.07 17.86
C MET A 13 1.38 4.31 18.55
N ALA A 14 1.03 4.55 19.82
CA ALA A 14 1.50 5.71 20.59
C ALA A 14 2.88 5.49 21.25
N GLY A 15 3.23 4.24 21.58
CA GLY A 15 4.43 3.89 22.35
C GLY A 15 5.58 3.28 21.55
N ASP A 16 5.31 2.74 20.36
CA ASP A 16 6.30 2.08 19.50
C ASP A 16 6.21 2.60 18.05
N PRO A 17 7.14 3.47 17.62
CA PRO A 17 7.15 4.01 16.27
C PRO A 17 7.40 2.93 15.20
N GLN A 18 8.09 1.83 15.52
CA GLN A 18 8.31 0.74 14.57
C GLN A 18 7.03 -0.07 14.37
N TYR A 19 6.25 -0.28 15.43
CA TYR A 19 4.93 -0.90 15.35
C TYR A 19 3.96 -0.08 14.49
N ALA A 20 3.94 1.24 14.69
CA ALA A 20 3.10 2.16 13.91
C ALA A 20 3.43 2.09 12.41
N VAL A 21 4.72 2.14 12.07
CA VAL A 21 5.23 1.99 10.70
C VAL A 21 4.83 0.64 10.10
N ALA A 22 5.08 -0.46 10.81
CA ALA A 22 4.76 -1.80 10.32
C ALA A 22 3.26 -1.97 10.05
N ARG A 23 2.41 -1.38 10.91
CA ARG A 23 0.97 -1.42 10.73
C ARG A 23 0.51 -0.60 9.52
N GLN A 24 1.04 0.61 9.34
CA GLN A 24 0.75 1.44 8.18
C GLN A 24 1.19 0.78 6.86
N LEU A 25 2.31 0.05 6.87
CA LEU A 25 2.74 -0.74 5.70
C LEU A 25 1.76 -1.86 5.36
N LEU A 26 1.21 -2.56 6.36
CA LEU A 26 0.18 -3.58 6.12
C LEU A 26 -1.09 -2.96 5.53
N GLU A 27 -1.54 -1.84 6.09
CA GLU A 27 -2.71 -1.11 5.58
C GLU A 27 -2.52 -0.62 4.14
N LEU A 28 -1.29 -0.24 3.77
CA LEU A 28 -0.94 0.11 2.39
C LEU A 28 -1.05 -1.08 1.43
N GLY A 29 -0.61 -2.27 1.84
CA GLY A 29 -0.73 -3.49 1.01
C GLY A 29 -2.19 -3.87 0.79
N GLU A 30 -3.00 -3.76 1.84
CA GLU A 30 -4.44 -3.97 1.75
C GLU A 30 -5.11 -2.96 0.82
N ALA A 31 -4.76 -1.67 0.92
CA ALA A 31 -5.27 -0.64 0.03
C ALA A 31 -4.92 -0.92 -1.44
N VAL A 32 -3.71 -1.41 -1.74
CA VAL A 32 -3.32 -1.84 -3.09
C VAL A 32 -4.22 -2.97 -3.59
N ALA A 33 -4.45 -4.00 -2.76
CA ALA A 33 -5.30 -5.14 -3.12
C ALA A 33 -6.74 -4.69 -3.42
N GLN A 34 -7.30 -3.80 -2.59
CA GLN A 34 -8.63 -3.24 -2.79
C GLN A 34 -8.70 -2.39 -4.08
N LEU A 35 -7.74 -1.50 -4.32
CA LEU A 35 -7.70 -0.67 -5.52
C LEU A 35 -7.57 -1.52 -6.80
N ARG A 36 -6.75 -2.58 -6.77
CA ARG A 36 -6.63 -3.53 -7.87
C ARG A 36 -7.97 -4.23 -8.14
N ALA A 37 -8.65 -4.69 -7.08
CA ALA A 37 -9.96 -5.33 -7.21
C ALA A 37 -11.00 -4.37 -7.81
N HIS A 38 -11.04 -3.10 -7.38
CA HIS A 38 -11.91 -2.06 -7.96
C HIS A 38 -11.59 -1.78 -9.43
N ALA A 39 -10.30 -1.82 -9.80
CA ALA A 39 -9.85 -1.72 -11.18
C ALA A 39 -10.17 -2.97 -12.03
N LYS A 40 -10.73 -4.03 -11.42
CA LYS A 40 -11.03 -5.33 -12.05
C LYS A 40 -9.79 -5.99 -12.69
N LEU A 41 -8.62 -5.81 -12.07
CA LEU A 41 -7.37 -6.38 -12.53
C LEU A 41 -7.00 -7.62 -11.71
N THR A 42 -6.51 -8.65 -12.39
CA THR A 42 -5.75 -9.72 -11.75
C THR A 42 -4.35 -9.24 -11.37
N ARG A 43 -3.69 -9.95 -10.43
CA ARG A 43 -2.28 -9.68 -10.09
C ARG A 43 -1.36 -9.80 -11.33
N GLY A 44 -1.67 -10.72 -12.24
CA GLY A 44 -0.92 -10.91 -13.48
C GLY A 44 -1.08 -9.74 -14.46
N GLU A 45 -2.28 -9.19 -14.62
CA GLU A 45 -2.51 -8.03 -15.47
C GLU A 45 -1.87 -6.76 -14.91
N LEU A 46 -1.94 -6.56 -13.60
CA LEU A 46 -1.26 -5.46 -12.93
C LEU A 46 0.27 -5.60 -13.07
N GLY A 47 0.80 -6.81 -12.86
CA GLY A 47 2.22 -7.12 -13.07
C GLY A 47 2.68 -6.82 -14.49
N LYS A 48 1.92 -7.24 -15.51
CA LYS A 48 2.23 -6.94 -16.92
C LYS A 48 2.33 -5.43 -17.19
N ARG A 49 1.43 -4.62 -16.63
CA ARG A 49 1.45 -3.15 -16.78
C ARG A 49 2.66 -2.50 -16.12
N LEU A 50 3.17 -3.12 -15.05
CA LEU A 50 4.31 -2.65 -14.27
C LEU A 50 5.64 -3.30 -14.71
N GLY A 51 5.62 -4.22 -15.67
CA GLY A 51 6.81 -4.96 -16.09
C GLY A 51 7.34 -5.96 -15.05
N VAL A 52 6.50 -6.40 -14.11
CA VAL A 52 6.87 -7.32 -13.01
C VAL A 52 6.01 -8.60 -13.01
N LYS A 53 6.40 -9.60 -12.22
CA LYS A 53 5.64 -10.85 -12.11
C LYS A 53 4.45 -10.67 -11.19
N ALA A 54 3.41 -11.49 -11.38
CA ALA A 54 2.25 -11.54 -10.47
C ALA A 54 2.65 -11.81 -9.01
N ARG A 55 3.75 -12.54 -8.80
CA ARG A 55 4.33 -12.79 -7.48
C ARG A 55 4.83 -11.52 -6.81
N ASP A 56 5.39 -10.58 -7.56
CA ASP A 56 5.89 -9.32 -7.02
C ASP A 56 4.71 -8.44 -6.55
N ILE A 57 3.59 -8.49 -7.25
CA ILE A 57 2.32 -7.88 -6.80
C ILE A 57 1.77 -8.55 -5.54
N ALA A 58 1.87 -9.87 -5.42
CA ALA A 58 1.48 -10.56 -4.19
C ALA A 58 2.35 -10.15 -3.00
N ILE A 59 3.65 -9.90 -3.21
CA ILE A 59 4.54 -9.37 -2.17
C ILE A 59 4.11 -7.96 -1.75
N VAL A 60 3.73 -7.10 -2.71
CA VAL A 60 3.22 -5.75 -2.40
C VAL A 60 1.92 -5.79 -1.59
N GLU A 61 1.01 -6.72 -1.90
CA GLU A 61 -0.30 -6.80 -1.24
C GLU A 61 -0.26 -7.50 0.12
N GLU A 62 0.50 -8.59 0.24
CA GLU A 62 0.43 -9.50 1.39
C GLU A 62 1.68 -9.42 2.29
N GLN A 63 2.78 -8.86 1.76
CA GLN A 63 4.07 -8.82 2.43
C GLN A 63 4.70 -7.43 2.27
N THR A 64 3.91 -6.35 2.37
CA THR A 64 4.35 -4.97 2.11
C THR A 64 5.68 -4.58 2.77
N PRO A 65 5.98 -4.97 4.02
CA PRO A 65 7.28 -4.67 4.64
C PRO A 65 8.49 -5.25 3.89
N ARG A 66 8.27 -6.27 3.06
CA ARG A 66 9.29 -6.92 2.21
C ARG A 66 9.22 -6.47 0.75
N ALA A 67 8.26 -5.62 0.41
CA ALA A 67 8.11 -5.12 -0.96
C ALA A 67 9.18 -4.05 -1.25
N PRO A 68 9.77 -4.05 -2.46
CA PRO A 68 10.63 -2.95 -2.89
C PRO A 68 9.87 -1.63 -2.86
N ALA A 69 10.48 -0.59 -2.27
CA ALA A 69 9.81 0.71 -2.10
C ALA A 69 9.30 1.29 -3.41
N GLY A 70 10.14 1.25 -4.45
CA GLY A 70 9.80 1.75 -5.79
C GLY A 70 8.66 0.97 -6.45
N LEU A 71 8.55 -0.33 -6.17
CA LEU A 71 7.45 -1.13 -6.69
C LEU A 71 6.12 -0.77 -6.02
N LEU A 72 6.11 -0.60 -4.70
CA LEU A 72 4.93 -0.14 -3.96
C LEU A 72 4.47 1.24 -4.47
N GLU A 73 5.41 2.20 -4.59
CA GLU A 73 5.13 3.54 -5.12
C GLU A 73 4.52 3.51 -6.52
N THR A 74 5.13 2.75 -7.44
CA THR A 74 4.69 2.68 -8.83
C THR A 74 3.33 1.98 -8.95
N THR A 75 3.10 0.93 -8.15
CA THR A 75 1.83 0.20 -8.10
C THR A 75 0.69 1.08 -7.61
N LEU A 76 0.87 1.78 -6.49
CA LEU A 76 -0.11 2.73 -5.95
C LEU A 76 -0.39 3.86 -6.93
N SER A 77 0.66 4.44 -7.54
CA SER A 77 0.51 5.54 -8.51
C SER A 77 -0.31 5.10 -9.73
N LEU A 78 -0.02 3.93 -10.29
CA LEU A 78 -0.77 3.40 -11.43
C LEU A 78 -2.23 3.13 -11.06
N LEU A 79 -2.49 2.48 -9.93
CA LEU A 79 -3.85 2.17 -9.50
C LEU A 79 -4.66 3.44 -9.22
N LEU A 80 -4.07 4.45 -8.58
CA LEU A 80 -4.71 5.74 -8.34
C LEU A 80 -4.99 6.53 -9.62
N GLN A 81 -4.12 6.44 -10.63
CA GLN A 81 -4.39 7.03 -11.94
C GLN A 81 -5.57 6.32 -12.63
N MET A 82 -5.61 4.99 -12.58
CA MET A 82 -6.69 4.19 -13.18
C MET A 82 -8.04 4.40 -12.48
N THR A 83 -8.04 4.64 -11.17
CA THR A 83 -9.26 4.96 -10.42
C THR A 83 -9.67 6.43 -10.57
N SER A 84 -8.72 7.38 -10.58
CA SER A 84 -9.00 8.81 -10.83
C SER A 84 -9.54 9.08 -12.23
N GLN A 85 -9.14 8.28 -13.24
CA GLN A 85 -9.75 8.36 -14.57
C GLN A 85 -11.19 7.84 -14.61
N ARG A 86 -11.65 7.11 -13.58
CA ARG A 86 -13.04 6.63 -13.43
C ARG A 86 -13.90 7.51 -12.53
N THR A 87 -13.32 8.35 -11.68
CA THR A 87 -14.04 9.31 -10.83
C THR A 87 -13.40 10.69 -10.93
N ALA A 88 -13.99 11.54 -11.76
CA ALA A 88 -13.74 12.97 -11.74
C ALA A 88 -14.31 13.57 -10.45
N THR A 89 -13.51 13.65 -9.36
CA THR A 89 -13.49 14.73 -8.34
C THR A 89 -12.68 14.35 -7.09
N GLY A 90 -11.75 15.22 -6.66
CA GLY A 90 -11.40 15.36 -5.24
C GLY A 90 -9.90 15.45 -4.88
N PRO A 91 -9.48 16.37 -3.99
CA PRO A 91 -8.09 16.61 -3.55
C PRO A 91 -7.46 15.50 -2.67
N ALA A 92 -8.09 14.33 -2.58
CA ALA A 92 -7.70 13.23 -1.68
C ALA A 92 -6.49 12.40 -2.17
N THR A 93 -6.06 12.58 -3.42
CA THR A 93 -4.98 11.79 -4.06
C THR A 93 -3.58 12.38 -3.89
N ALA A 94 -3.45 13.61 -3.39
CA ALA A 94 -2.14 14.25 -3.14
C ALA A 94 -1.45 13.76 -1.84
N ILE A 95 -2.24 13.21 -0.91
CA ILE A 95 -1.80 12.73 0.40
C ILE A 95 -0.97 11.42 0.31
N PRO A 96 -1.35 10.39 -0.46
CA PRO A 96 -0.65 9.09 -0.44
C PRO A 96 0.81 9.13 -0.94
N ILE A 97 1.16 9.92 -1.96
CA ILE A 97 2.53 9.94 -2.51
C ILE A 97 3.53 10.54 -1.52
N ARG A 98 3.11 11.57 -0.76
CA ARG A 98 3.96 12.21 0.25
C ARG A 98 4.21 11.27 1.44
N THR A 99 3.21 10.46 1.78
CA THR A 99 3.28 9.42 2.81
C THR A 99 4.26 8.31 2.42
N ILE A 100 4.26 7.84 1.17
CA ILE A 100 5.19 6.76 0.76
C ILE A 100 6.65 7.23 0.79
N ARG A 101 6.93 8.47 0.37
CA ARG A 101 8.28 9.06 0.51
C ARG A 101 8.77 9.13 1.96
N HIS A 102 7.87 9.22 2.93
CA HIS A 102 8.20 9.22 4.34
C HIS A 102 8.61 7.83 4.86
N PHE A 103 8.03 6.75 4.31
CA PHE A 103 8.31 5.36 4.71
C PHE A 103 9.44 4.69 3.94
N ARG A 104 10.08 5.41 3.00
CA ARG A 104 11.25 4.91 2.24
C ARG A 104 12.34 4.24 3.10
N PRO A 105 12.67 4.68 4.33
CA PRO A 105 13.68 4.02 5.16
C PRO A 105 13.24 2.66 5.72
N ALA A 106 11.93 2.40 5.79
CA ALA A 106 11.37 1.17 6.34
C ALA A 106 11.05 0.12 5.25
N LEU A 107 11.23 0.49 3.99
CA LEU A 107 11.06 -0.37 2.84
C LEU A 107 12.43 -0.85 2.35
N VAL A 108 12.45 -2.04 1.73
CA VAL A 108 13.70 -2.58 1.19
C VAL A 108 14.21 -1.64 0.08
N PRO A 109 15.48 -1.19 0.14
CA PRO A 109 16.06 -0.41 -0.94
C PRO A 109 16.04 -1.23 -2.23
N ALA A 110 15.70 -0.57 -3.34
CA ALA A 110 15.61 -1.17 -4.66
C ALA A 110 16.97 -1.64 -5.18
#